data_AF-A0A3C1EQB4-F1
#
_entry.id   AF-A0A3C1EQB4-F1
#
_cell.length_a   1.000
_cell.length_b   1.000
_cell.length_c   1.000
_cell.angle_alpha   90.00
_cell.angle_beta   90.00
_cell.angle_gamma   90.00
#
_symmetry.space_group_name_H-M   'P 1'
#
loop_
_entity.id
_entity.type
_entity.pdbx_description
1 polymer ?
#
loop_
_entity_poly.entity_id
_entity_poly.type
_entity_poly.pdbx_seq_one_letter_code
_entity_poly.pdbx_strand_id
1 'polypeptide(L)' 'MNSDQFKGKWTQFKGELKKQWGKFTDDDLTQIQGDYEKLLGKVQERYGDKKAEVLKWTDQWYQRTEQPKGEHAGSRPR' A
#
# COMPACT_ATOMS: atom_id res chain seq x y z
N MET A 1 3.62 -1.84 -9.97
CA MET A 1 2.36 -2.58 -9.72
C MET A 1 1.39 -2.32 -10.85
N ASN A 2 0.57 -3.30 -11.24
CA ASN A 2 -0.58 -3.07 -12.13
C ASN A 2 -1.81 -2.67 -11.29
N SER A 3 -2.57 -1.65 -11.71
CA SER A 3 -3.73 -1.12 -10.98
C SER A 3 -4.84 -2.17 -10.76
N ASP A 4 -4.96 -3.14 -11.66
CA ASP A 4 -5.98 -4.19 -11.56
C ASP A 4 -5.73 -5.14 -10.37
N GLN A 5 -4.47 -5.55 -10.20
CA GLN A 5 -4.03 -6.36 -9.06
C GLN A 5 -4.15 -5.58 -7.73
N PHE A 6 -3.94 -4.26 -7.78
CA PHE A 6 -4.09 -3.38 -6.63
C PHE A 6 -5.55 -3.37 -6.14
N LYS A 7 -6.49 -3.24 -7.07
CA LYS A 7 -7.92 -3.25 -6.78
C LYS A 7 -8.41 -4.59 -6.22
N GLY A 8 -7.93 -5.72 -6.76
CA GLY A 8 -8.29 -7.04 -6.24
C GLY A 8 -7.89 -7.28 -4.78
N LYS A 9 -6.76 -6.70 -4.34
CA LYS A 9 -6.25 -6.81 -2.97
C LYS A 9 -6.62 -5.63 -2.07
N TRP A 10 -7.30 -4.62 -2.62
CA TRP A 10 -7.64 -3.38 -1.91
C TRP A 10 -8.41 -3.62 -0.62
N THR A 11 -9.33 -4.58 -0.60
CA THR A 11 -10.14 -4.91 0.58
C THR A 11 -9.29 -5.35 1.78
N GLN A 12 -8.23 -6.13 1.55
CA GLN A 12 -7.30 -6.51 2.62
C GLN A 12 -6.33 -5.36 2.94
N PHE A 13 -5.85 -4.67 1.91
CA PHE A 13 -4.93 -3.55 2.05
C PHE A 13 -5.52 -2.44 2.92
N LYS A 14 -6.76 -2.01 2.67
CA LYS A 14 -7.40 -0.92 3.43
C LYS A 14 -7.51 -1.23 4.91
N GLY A 15 -7.71 -2.50 5.29
CA GLY A 15 -7.78 -2.91 6.69
C GLY A 15 -6.43 -2.75 7.40
N GLU A 16 -5.36 -3.20 6.76
CA GLU A 16 -4.00 -3.07 7.29
C GLU A 16 -3.52 -1.61 7.25
N LEU A 17 -3.85 -0.88 6.19
CA LEU A 17 -3.55 0.54 6.05
C LEU A 17 -4.21 1.33 7.18
N LYS A 18 -5.50 1.09 7.48
CA LYS A 18 -6.20 1.74 8.59
C LYS A 18 -5.59 1.43 9.96
N LYS A 19 -5.16 0.18 10.19
CA LYS A 19 -4.49 -0.22 11.45
C LYS A 19 -3.14 0.46 11.62
N GLN A 20 -2.33 0.48 10.57
CA GLN A 20 -0.99 1.06 10.61
C GLN A 20 -1.03 2.60 10.58
N TRP A 21 -1.98 3.14 9.82
CA TRP A 21 -2.13 4.57 9.53
C TRP A 21 -3.51 5.04 9.95
N GLY A 22 -3.73 5.13 11.26
CA GLY A 22 -5.02 5.48 11.86
C GLY A 22 -5.59 6.86 11.50
N LYS A 23 -4.87 7.72 10.75
CA LYS A 23 -5.45 8.96 10.20
C LYS A 23 -6.29 8.72 8.94
N PHE A 24 -6.13 7.59 8.25
CA PHE A 24 -7.02 7.25 7.13
C PHE A 24 -8.38 6.81 7.67
N THR A 25 -9.44 7.48 7.23
CA THR A 25 -10.82 7.11 7.56
C THR A 25 -11.36 6.09 6.57
N ASP A 26 -12.47 5.43 6.92
CA ASP A 26 -13.14 4.51 5.99
C ASP A 26 -13.59 5.21 4.70
N ASP A 27 -13.94 6.48 4.80
CA ASP A 27 -14.31 7.32 3.66
C ASP A 27 -13.11 7.54 2.73
N ASP A 28 -11.94 7.93 3.27
CA ASP A 28 -10.71 8.09 2.47
C ASP A 28 -10.36 6.79 1.74
N LEU A 29 -10.42 5.66 2.45
CA LEU A 29 -10.15 4.34 1.90
C LEU A 29 -11.18 3.92 0.84
N THR A 30 -12.44 4.34 1.01
CA THR A 30 -13.48 4.07 0.03
C THR A 30 -13.29 4.92 -1.22
N GLN A 31 -12.90 6.19 -1.08
CA GLN A 31 -12.61 7.08 -2.20
C GLN A 31 -11.41 6.63 -3.03
N ILE A 32 -10.37 6.10 -2.37
CA ILE A 32 -9.20 5.54 -3.03
C ILE A 32 -9.60 4.35 -3.90
N GLN A 33 -10.48 3.47 -3.42
CA GLN A 33 -11.06 2.37 -4.21
C GLN A 33 -10.04 1.49 -4.97
N GLY A 34 -8.83 1.34 -4.45
CA GLY A 34 -7.78 0.60 -5.16
C GLY A 34 -7.05 1.41 -6.23
N ASP A 35 -7.09 2.74 -6.16
CA ASP A 35 -6.40 3.62 -7.09
C ASP A 35 -5.14 4.22 -6.44
N TYR A 36 -3.98 3.95 -7.02
CA TYR A 36 -2.71 4.38 -6.45
C TYR A 36 -2.52 5.91 -6.50
N GLU A 37 -3.05 6.57 -7.53
CA GLU A 37 -2.98 8.04 -7.64
C GLU A 37 -3.86 8.70 -6.59
N LYS A 38 -5.08 8.18 -6.36
CA LYS A 38 -5.94 8.66 -5.28
C LYS A 38 -5.32 8.41 -3.90
N LEU A 39 -4.66 7.26 -3.70
CA LEU A 39 -3.91 6.99 -2.47
C LEU A 39 -2.86 8.07 -2.24
N LEU A 40 -2.05 8.39 -3.26
CA LEU A 40 -1.03 9.43 -3.20
C LEU A 40 -1.61 10.81 -2.81
N GLY A 41 -2.73 11.19 -3.41
CA GLY A 41 -3.44 12.43 -3.07
C GLY A 41 -3.86 12.46 -1.60
N LYS A 42 -4.55 11.41 -1.15
CA LYS A 42 -5.00 11.29 0.25
C LYS A 42 -3.86 11.23 1.25
N VAL A 43 -2.79 10.52 0.92
CA VAL A 43 -1.55 10.48 1.71
C VAL A 43 -0.98 11.88 1.85
N GLN A 44 -0.92 12.66 0.78
CA GLN A 44 -0.40 14.02 0.84
C GLN A 44 -1.28 14.94 1.70
N GLU A 45 -2.60 14.80 1.62
CA GLU A 45 -3.55 15.57 2.45
C GLU A 45 -3.49 15.21 3.94
N ARG A 46 -3.34 13.92 4.28
CA ARG A 46 -3.36 13.42 5.68
C ARG A 46 -1.98 13.33 6.34
N TYR A 47 -0.97 13.05 5.55
CA TYR A 47 0.37 12.62 5.93
C TYR A 47 1.44 13.29 5.06
N GLY A 48 1.29 14.57 4.71
CA GLY A 48 2.25 15.30 3.86
C GLY A 48 3.72 15.07 4.25
N ASP A 49 4.01 15.11 5.55
CA ASP A 49 5.30 14.80 6.17
C ASP A 49 5.72 13.32 6.11
N LYS A 50 4.76 12.38 6.15
CA LYS A 50 5.01 10.92 6.13
C LYS A 50 4.72 10.26 4.79
N LYS A 51 4.56 11.04 3.72
CA LYS A 51 4.22 10.53 2.38
C LYS A 51 5.16 9.40 1.95
N ALA A 52 6.47 9.61 2.09
CA ALA A 52 7.47 8.61 1.74
C ALA A 52 7.32 7.30 2.56
N GLU A 53 7.01 7.40 3.85
CA GLU A 53 6.83 6.24 4.72
C GLU A 53 5.58 5.44 4.33
N VAL A 54 4.46 6.12 4.04
CA VAL A 54 3.22 5.44 3.60
C VAL A 54 3.43 4.73 2.28
N LEU A 55 4.11 5.38 1.32
CA LEU A 55 4.38 4.79 0.01
C LEU A 55 5.31 3.59 0.12
N LYS A 56 6.37 3.69 0.93
CA LYS A 56 7.28 2.59 1.20
C LYS A 56 6.56 1.41 1.85
N TRP A 57 5.72 1.67 2.85
CA TRP A 57 4.92 0.63 3.48
C TRP A 57 3.94 -0.02 2.51
N THR A 58 3.29 0.79 1.65
CA THR A 58 2.39 0.33 0.60
C THR A 58 3.13 -0.63 -0.34
N ASP A 59 4.29 -0.22 -0.83
CA ASP A 59 5.14 -1.05 -1.69
C ASP A 59 5.51 -2.38 -1.03
N GLN A 60 5.97 -2.34 0.23
CA GLN A 60 6.31 -3.56 0.99
C GLN A 60 5.11 -4.49 1.20
N TRP A 61 3.92 -3.95 1.45
CA TRP A 61 2.72 -4.75 1.63
C TRP A 61 2.36 -5.50 0.34
N TYR A 62 2.46 -4.83 -0.81
CA TYR A 62 2.22 -5.45 -2.11
C TYR A 62 3.27 -6.50 -2.47
N GLN A 63 4.56 -6.18 -2.28
CA GLN A 63 5.63 -7.16 -2.46
C GLN A 63 5.43 -8.41 -1.61
N ARG A 64 4.89 -8.27 -0.39
CA ARG A 64 4.54 -9.42 0.47
C ARG A 64 3.38 -10.23 -0.10
N THR A 65 2.34 -9.57 -0.61
CA THR A 65 1.12 -10.25 -1.05
C THR A 65 1.18 -10.79 -2.48
N GLU A 66 2.07 -10.29 -3.32
CA GLU A 66 2.26 -10.75 -4.72
C GLU A 66 3.16 -11.99 -4.84
N GLN A 67 3.79 -12.46 -3.75
CA GLN A 67 4.67 -13.63 -3.81
C GLN A 67 3.90 -14.95 -3.63
N PRO A 68 3.71 -15.77 -4.69
CA PRO A 68 3.73 -17.21 -4.51
C PRO A 68 5.15 -17.59 -4.08
N LYS A 69 5.24 -18.39 -3.02
CA LYS A 69 6.44 -18.97 -2.44
C LYS A 69 7.37 -19.53 -3.55
N GLY A 70 8.43 -18.82 -3.90
CA GLY A 70 9.43 -19.30 -4.86
C GLY A 70 10.35 -18.17 -5.34
N GLU A 71 11.63 -18.23 -4.93
CA GLU A 71 12.75 -17.42 -5.43
C GLU A 71 12.69 -15.91 -5.18
N HIS A 72 13.29 -15.48 -4.06
CA HIS A 72 14.40 -14.53 -4.09
C HIS A 72 15.18 -14.65 -2.78
N ALA A 73 15.89 -15.77 -2.64
CA ALA A 73 17.15 -15.79 -1.91
C ALA A 73 18.16 -14.95 -2.74
N GLY A 74 18.01 -13.63 -2.69
CA GLY A 74 19.02 -12.72 -3.18
C GLY A 74 20.25 -12.85 -2.29
N SER A 75 21.24 -13.57 -2.79
CA SER A 75 22.60 -13.66 -2.27
C SER A 75 23.04 -12.33 -1.67
N ARG A 76 23.37 -12.33 -0.37
CA ARG A 76 24.26 -11.31 0.19
C ARG A 76 25.59 -11.46 -0.55
N PRO A 77 26.08 -10.46 -1.28
CA PRO A 77 27.46 -10.50 -1.73
C PRO A 77 28.36 -10.42 -0.50
N ARG A 78 29.34 -11.31 -0.42
CA ARG A 78 30.57 -11.08 0.34
C ARG A 78 31.69 -10.87 -0.65
#